data_AF-A0A9D3ZL13-F1
#
_entry.id   AF-A0A9D3ZL13-F1
#
_cell.length_a   1.000
_cell.length_b   1.000
_cell.length_c   1.000
_cell.angle_alpha   90.00
_cell.angle_beta   90.00
_cell.angle_gamma   90.00
#
_symmetry.space_group_name_H-M   'P 1'
#
loop_
_entity.id
_entity.type
_entity.pdbx_description
1 polymer ?
#
loop_
_entity_poly.entity_id
_entity_poly.type
_entity_poly.pdbx_seq_one_letter_code
_entity_poly.pdbx_strand_id
1 'polypeptide(L)'
;LKGNLKNITKGLKFVTDYMQTIKTKADELAALGKHLDHEDLIEKVLEGLDSSYHSVIDATNSKDTPITFDELHEKLIHKELSLHTISPFLLLLTSAHLANTRPTHKLQLFAHRGQL
;
A
#
# COMPACT_ATOMS: atom_id res chain seq x y z
N LEU A 1 18.63 -31.93 6.93
CA LEU A 1 18.91 -30.47 6.91
C LEU A 1 19.17 -29.95 5.48
N LYS A 2 18.34 -30.35 4.51
CA LYS A 2 18.46 -29.95 3.10
C LYS A 2 17.06 -29.60 2.60
N GLY A 3 16.57 -28.39 2.89
CA GLY A 3 15.21 -28.04 2.48
C GLY A 3 14.64 -26.69 2.88
N ASN A 4 15.44 -25.64 3.18
CA ASN A 4 14.87 -24.34 3.56
C ASN A 4 15.52 -23.11 2.90
N LEU A 5 15.99 -23.27 1.65
CA LEU A 5 16.40 -22.15 0.80
C LEU A 5 15.58 -22.18 -0.50
N LYS A 6 14.25 -22.21 -0.38
CA LYS A 6 13.33 -22.11 -1.52
C LYS A 6 12.29 -21.05 -1.21
N ASN A 7 12.36 -19.94 -1.94
CA ASN A 7 11.43 -18.81 -1.95
C ASN A 7 11.22 -18.10 -0.61
N ILE A 8 12.14 -17.18 -0.29
CA ILE A 8 11.80 -16.10 0.66
C ILE A 8 10.79 -15.22 -0.07
N THR A 9 9.51 -15.36 0.27
CA THR A 9 8.45 -14.48 -0.23
C THR A 9 8.10 -13.44 0.82
N LYS A 10 7.60 -12.28 0.38
CA LYS A 10 7.07 -11.25 1.26
C LYS A 10 5.82 -11.75 1.98
N GLY A 11 4.86 -12.28 1.22
CA GLY A 11 3.61 -12.82 1.76
C GLY A 11 2.87 -11.77 2.61
N LEU A 12 2.42 -12.17 3.80
CA LEU A 12 1.72 -11.28 4.74
C LEU A 12 2.66 -10.51 5.69
N LYS A 13 3.99 -10.64 5.54
CA LYS A 13 4.96 -9.94 6.39
C LYS A 13 5.02 -8.45 6.00
N PHE A 14 5.41 -7.61 6.96
CA PHE A 14 5.78 -6.23 6.65
C PHE A 14 7.00 -6.19 5.73
N VAL A 15 7.08 -5.16 4.88
CA VAL A 15 8.23 -4.96 3.97
C VAL A 15 9.55 -4.96 4.74
N THR A 16 9.61 -4.30 5.90
CA THR A 16 10.82 -4.22 6.73
C THR A 16 11.31 -5.61 7.16
N ASP A 17 10.41 -6.46 7.65
CA ASP A 17 10.76 -7.82 8.11
C ASP A 17 11.23 -8.70 6.94
N TYR A 18 10.58 -8.53 5.78
CA TYR A 18 10.95 -9.22 4.55
C TYR A 18 12.36 -8.83 4.07
N MET A 19 12.63 -7.54 3.97
CA MET A 19 13.94 -7.01 3.54
C MET A 19 15.05 -7.44 4.51
N GLN A 20 14.80 -7.38 5.82
CA GLN A 20 15.76 -7.81 6.83
C GLN A 20 16.05 -9.32 6.73
N THR A 21 15.03 -10.14 6.47
CA THR A 21 15.21 -11.59 6.27
C THR A 21 16.15 -11.88 5.12
N ILE A 22 15.97 -11.18 3.98
CA ILE A 22 16.85 -11.34 2.81
C ILE A 22 18.27 -10.93 3.14
N LYS A 23 18.46 -9.76 3.77
CA LYS A 23 19.79 -9.26 4.17
C LYS A 23 20.51 -10.25 5.07
N THR A 24 19.85 -10.73 6.12
CA THR A 24 20.42 -11.74 7.02
C THR A 24 20.83 -13.02 6.28
N LYS A 25 20.03 -13.47 5.29
CA LYS A 25 20.39 -14.65 4.49
C LYS A 25 21.57 -14.40 3.56
N ALA A 26 21.67 -13.21 2.99
CA ALA A 26 22.84 -12.80 2.21
C ALA A 26 24.11 -12.75 3.08
N ASP A 27 24.01 -12.20 4.30
CA ASP A 27 25.12 -12.15 5.26
C ASP A 27 25.56 -13.56 5.70
N GLU A 28 24.61 -14.46 5.97
CA GLU A 28 24.90 -15.88 6.26
C GLU A 28 25.66 -16.56 5.11
N LEU A 29 25.27 -16.30 3.86
CA LEU A 29 25.94 -16.84 2.69
C LEU A 29 27.34 -16.24 2.50
N ALA A 30 27.48 -14.92 2.72
CA ALA A 30 28.77 -14.24 2.68
C ALA A 30 29.74 -14.80 3.73
N ALA A 31 29.27 -15.09 4.96
CA ALA A 31 30.06 -15.72 6.01
C ALA A 31 30.57 -17.13 5.63
N LEU A 32 29.87 -17.82 4.73
CA LEU A 32 30.28 -19.11 4.17
C LEU A 32 31.13 -18.97 2.88
N GLY A 33 31.55 -17.76 2.53
CA GLY A 33 32.34 -17.46 1.33
C GLY A 33 31.52 -17.45 0.03
N LYS A 34 30.19 -17.47 0.11
CA LYS A 34 29.26 -17.48 -1.03
C LYS A 34 28.50 -16.15 -1.11
N HIS A 35 29.22 -15.05 -1.26
CA HIS A 35 28.59 -13.74 -1.38
C HIS A 35 27.64 -13.69 -2.59
N LEU A 36 26.52 -12.98 -2.42
CA LEU A 36 25.65 -12.58 -3.52
C LEU A 36 26.15 -11.24 -4.05
N ASP A 37 26.16 -11.08 -5.37
CA ASP A 37 26.36 -9.75 -5.94
C ASP A 37 25.13 -8.86 -5.66
N HIS A 38 25.32 -7.56 -5.80
CA HIS A 38 24.25 -6.59 -5.61
C HIS A 38 23.05 -6.87 -6.54
N GLU A 39 23.29 -7.17 -7.81
CA GLU A 39 22.21 -7.42 -8.78
C GLU A 39 21.42 -8.69 -8.41
N ASP A 40 22.12 -9.76 -7.99
CA ASP A 40 21.49 -11.00 -7.52
C ASP A 40 20.64 -10.75 -6.26
N LEU A 41 21.13 -9.92 -5.35
CA LEU A 41 20.41 -9.54 -4.13
C LEU A 41 19.12 -8.79 -4.46
N ILE A 42 19.18 -7.84 -5.40
CA ILE A 42 18.00 -7.11 -5.87
C ILE A 42 17.02 -8.07 -6.56
N GLU A 43 17.49 -8.94 -7.44
CA GLU A 43 16.64 -9.95 -8.09
C GLU A 43 15.94 -10.84 -7.07
N LYS A 44 16.64 -11.32 -6.03
CA LYS A 44 16.04 -12.12 -4.95
C LYS A 44 14.94 -11.35 -4.22
N VAL A 45 15.08 -10.04 -4.02
CA VAL A 45 14.02 -9.20 -3.44
C VAL A 45 12.81 -9.16 -4.36
N LEU A 46 13.00 -8.93 -5.66
CA LEU A 46 11.91 -8.78 -6.62
C LEU A 46 11.13 -10.08 -6.85
N GLU A 47 11.82 -11.23 -6.90
CA GLU A 47 11.20 -12.56 -7.07
C GLU A 47 10.24 -12.94 -5.93
N GLY A 48 10.48 -12.43 -4.72
CA GLY A 48 9.64 -12.74 -3.56
C GLY A 48 8.42 -11.83 -3.39
N LEU A 49 8.23 -10.85 -4.28
CA LEU A 49 7.08 -9.94 -4.26
C LEU A 49 5.89 -10.50 -5.03
N ASP A 50 4.68 -10.22 -4.55
CA ASP A 50 3.43 -10.51 -5.27
C ASP A 50 3.01 -9.37 -6.22
N SER A 51 1.96 -9.62 -7.01
CA SER A 51 1.47 -8.69 -8.04
C SER A 51 1.08 -7.31 -7.51
N SER A 52 0.80 -7.18 -6.21
CA SER A 52 0.48 -5.88 -5.59
C SER A 52 1.64 -4.87 -5.71
N TYR A 53 2.87 -5.36 -5.94
CA TYR A 53 4.09 -4.56 -6.06
C TYR A 53 4.58 -4.39 -7.50
N HIS A 54 3.81 -4.80 -8.52
CA HIS A 54 4.21 -4.73 -9.94
C HIS A 54 4.70 -3.33 -10.36
N SER A 55 4.06 -2.27 -9.86
CA SER A 55 4.48 -0.89 -10.14
C SER A 55 5.89 -0.57 -9.65
N VAL A 56 6.34 -1.17 -8.55
CA VAL A 56 7.71 -1.00 -8.04
C VAL A 56 8.67 -1.82 -8.88
N ILE A 57 8.29 -3.05 -9.25
CA ILE A 57 9.08 -3.96 -10.09
C ILE A 57 9.35 -3.33 -11.46
N ASP A 58 8.32 -2.86 -12.16
CA ASP A 58 8.47 -2.20 -13.48
C ASP A 58 9.38 -0.97 -13.39
N ALA A 59 9.16 -0.13 -12.38
CA ALA A 59 9.95 1.09 -12.19
C ALA A 59 11.42 0.77 -11.85
N THR A 60 11.69 -0.36 -11.20
CA THR A 60 13.06 -0.83 -10.95
C THR A 60 13.69 -1.37 -12.24
N ASN A 61 12.98 -2.21 -13.00
CA ASN A 61 13.47 -2.79 -14.26
C ASN A 61 13.67 -1.76 -15.38
N SER A 62 12.91 -0.66 -15.36
CA SER A 62 13.00 0.41 -16.36
C SER A 62 14.11 1.42 -16.07
N LYS A 63 14.79 1.31 -14.92
CA LYS A 63 15.82 2.28 -14.51
C LYS A 63 17.14 1.99 -15.26
N ASP A 64 17.73 3.02 -15.87
CA ASP A 64 19.03 2.88 -16.57
C ASP A 64 20.22 2.65 -15.62
N THR A 65 20.05 2.95 -14.33
CA THR A 65 21.06 2.76 -13.30
C THR A 65 20.64 1.69 -12.30
N PRO A 66 21.58 0.89 -11.76
CA PRO A 66 21.27 -0.06 -10.69
C PRO A 66 20.58 0.63 -9.50
N ILE A 67 19.49 0.04 -9.03
CA ILE A 67 18.81 0.50 -7.81
C ILE A 67 19.59 0.04 -6.59
N THR A 68 19.77 0.89 -5.58
CA THR A 68 20.40 0.45 -4.33
C THR A 68 19.41 -0.34 -3.47
N PHE A 69 19.93 -1.16 -2.56
CA PHE A 69 19.08 -1.95 -1.66
C PHE A 69 18.20 -1.05 -0.77
N ASP A 70 18.76 0.05 -0.25
CA ASP A 70 18.03 1.03 0.56
C ASP A 70 16.96 1.76 -0.26
N GLU A 71 17.27 2.21 -1.48
CA GLU A 71 16.28 2.88 -2.35
C GLU A 71 15.11 1.93 -2.68
N LEU A 72 15.41 0.66 -2.97
CA LEU A 72 14.38 -0.35 -3.18
C LEU A 72 13.52 -0.54 -1.91
N HIS A 73 14.14 -0.58 -0.74
CA HIS A 73 13.44 -0.69 0.55
C HIS A 73 12.45 0.46 0.75
N GLU A 74 12.90 1.70 0.54
CA GLU A 74 12.05 2.89 0.66
C GLU A 74 10.85 2.81 -0.30
N LYS A 75 11.07 2.46 -1.57
CA LYS A 75 9.99 2.33 -2.55
C LYS A 75 8.97 1.26 -2.15
N LEU A 76 9.43 0.13 -1.60
CA LEU A 76 8.54 -0.94 -1.14
C LEU A 76 7.71 -0.52 0.07
N ILE A 77 8.29 0.21 1.03
CA ILE A 77 7.55 0.76 2.19
C ILE A 77 6.45 1.72 1.71
N HIS A 78 6.79 2.66 0.82
CA HIS A 78 5.79 3.59 0.27
C HIS A 78 4.63 2.86 -0.41
N LYS A 79 4.94 1.79 -1.16
CA LYS A 79 3.92 0.97 -1.81
C LYS A 79 3.06 0.23 -0.78
N GLU A 80 3.66 -0.37 0.24
CA GLU A 80 2.94 -1.06 1.32
C GLU A 80 1.96 -0.11 2.04
N LEU A 81 2.39 1.11 2.33
CA LEU A 81 1.52 2.13 2.91
C LEU A 81 0.35 2.45 1.99
N SER A 82 0.61 2.71 0.70
CA SER A 82 -0.44 2.99 -0.29
C SER A 82 -1.46 1.86 -0.46
N LEU A 83 -1.06 0.60 -0.27
CA LEU A 83 -1.98 -0.55 -0.31
C LEU A 83 -2.88 -0.62 0.92
N HIS A 84 -2.40 -0.14 2.07
CA HIS A 84 -3.14 -0.13 3.33
C HIS A 84 -3.94 1.16 3.57
N THR A 85 -3.67 2.24 2.85
CA THR A 85 -4.49 3.46 2.95
C THR A 85 -5.88 3.22 2.40
N ILE A 86 -6.87 3.15 3.29
CA ILE A 86 -8.28 3.31 2.97
C ILE A 86 -8.43 4.62 2.20
N SER A 87 -9.02 4.56 1.00
CA SER A 87 -9.23 5.73 0.13
C SER A 87 -9.79 6.90 0.94
N PRO A 88 -9.22 8.12 0.84
CA PRO A 88 -9.71 9.30 1.54
C PRO A 88 -11.18 9.63 1.18
N PHE A 89 -11.71 9.05 0.10
CA PHE A 89 -13.12 9.14 -0.27
C PHE A 89 -14.07 8.59 0.81
N LEU A 90 -13.68 7.55 1.56
CA LEU A 90 -14.53 6.94 2.59
C LEU A 90 -14.58 7.77 3.89
N LEU A 91 -13.65 8.68 4.11
CA LEU A 91 -13.66 9.58 5.27
C LEU A 91 -14.63 10.77 5.09
N LEU A 92 -15.06 11.05 3.86
CA LEU A 92 -15.96 12.17 3.56
C LEU A 92 -17.45 11.83 3.77
N LEU A 93 -17.82 10.54 3.73
CA LEU A 93 -19.22 10.09 3.75
C LEU A 93 -19.81 9.92 5.16
N THR A 94 -19.00 10.03 6.22
CA THR A 94 -19.44 9.81 7.62
C THR A 94 -20.00 11.04 8.32
N SER A 95 -20.00 12.22 7.70
CA SER A 95 -20.64 13.41 8.28
C SER A 95 -22.12 13.51 7.87
N ALA A 96 -22.95 12.55 8.29
CA ALA A 96 -24.40 12.67 8.21
C ALA A 96 -24.92 13.48 9.41
N HIS A 97 -24.99 14.81 9.27
CA HIS A 97 -25.60 15.71 10.24
C HIS A 97 -27.13 15.59 10.17
N LEU A 98 -27.75 15.07 11.22
CA LEU A 98 -29.20 14.86 11.32
C LEU A 98 -29.88 16.17 11.78
N ALA A 99 -30.15 17.08 10.85
CA ALA A 99 -30.94 18.29 11.12
C ALA A 99 -32.41 18.06 10.71
N ASN A 100 -33.19 17.56 11.66
CA ASN A 100 -34.65 17.69 11.64
C ASN A 100 -35.02 19.16 11.88
N THR A 101 -35.45 19.87 10.85
CA THR A 101 -36.35 21.01 11.02
C THR A 101 -37.43 20.99 9.95
N ARG A 102 -38.65 20.68 10.37
CA ARG A 102 -39.88 20.97 9.63
C ARG A 102 -40.20 22.46 9.77
N PRO A 103 -40.43 23.20 8.67
CA PRO A 103 -41.15 24.46 8.74
C PRO A 103 -42.42 24.33 7.91
N THR A 104 -43.55 24.11 8.56
CA THR A 104 -44.84 24.51 7.98
C THR A 104 -45.46 25.49 8.95
N HIS A 105 -45.22 26.78 8.72
CA HIS A 105 -46.04 27.82 9.31
C HIS A 105 -46.75 28.60 8.21
N LYS A 106 -48.06 28.72 8.40
CA LYS A 106 -49.05 29.31 7.53
C LYS A 106 -48.67 30.71 7.05
N LEU A 107 -49.04 31.00 5.79
CA LEU A 107 -49.49 32.33 5.39
C LEU A 107 -50.93 32.21 4.91
N GLN A 108 -51.84 32.78 5.69
CA GLN A 108 -53.17 33.17 5.23
C GLN A 108 -53.05 34.34 4.24
N LEU A 109 -54.19 34.67 3.59
CA LEU A 109 -54.58 35.99 3.03
C LEU A 109 -54.49 36.06 1.48
N PHE A 110 -55.49 36.33 0.62
CA PHE A 110 -56.91 36.74 0.56
C PHE A 110 -57.53 36.02 -0.68
N ALA A 111 -58.83 35.80 -0.93
CA ALA A 111 -59.94 36.74 -1.18
C ALA A 111 -61.24 35.91 -1.40
N HIS A 112 -62.36 36.17 -0.70
CA HIS A 112 -63.52 37.02 -1.06
C HIS A 112 -64.63 36.35 -1.92
N ARG A 113 -65.89 36.64 -1.53
CA ARG A 113 -67.24 36.23 -2.05
C ARG A 113 -67.81 34.97 -1.38
N GLY A 114 -69.05 34.93 -0.86
CA GLY A 114 -70.15 35.89 -0.80
C GLY A 114 -71.36 35.21 -0.12
N GLN A 115 -72.23 36.05 0.44
CA GLN A 115 -73.54 35.82 1.07
C GLN A 115 -74.32 34.57 0.67
N LEU A 116 -74.97 33.93 1.65
CA LEU A 116 -76.44 33.97 1.87
C LEU A 116 -76.73 33.82 3.37
#